data_AF-A0A6B3F0M0-F1
#
_entry.id   AF-A0A6B3F0M0-F1
#
_cell.length_a   1.000
_cell.length_b   1.000
_cell.length_c   1.000
_cell.angle_alpha   90.00
_cell.angle_beta   90.00
_cell.angle_gamma   90.00
#
_symmetry.space_group_name_H-M   'P 1'
#
loop_
_entity.id
_entity.type
_entity.pdbx_description
1 polymer ?
#
loop_
_entity_poly.entity_id
_entity_poly.type
_entity_poly.pdbx_seq_one_letter_code
_entity_poly.pdbx_strand_id
1 'polypeptide(L)'
;LLTHKVATEQYGYRLEYIELPEEEGQFDLTLSVYEEESEGRFHCVLKYNTDLFDPTTVRRMSAHYTRLLDSLTHAAPEEPVSSLDMLAAHEREELVRETSGAGRAALEPGAVPVHRLFERAARENASADAVRVPG
;
A
#
# COMPACT_ATOMS: atom_id res chain seq x y z
N LEU A 1 -12.12 -2.93 16.29
CA LEU A 1 -13.58 -3.17 16.37
C LEU A 1 -14.25 -2.36 15.27
N LEU A 2 -14.39 -2.95 14.09
CA LEU A 2 -15.03 -2.34 12.92
C LEU A 2 -16.47 -2.83 12.88
N THR A 3 -17.37 -1.93 13.29
CA THR A 3 -18.82 -2.14 13.37
C THR A 3 -19.42 -2.10 11.97
N HIS A 4 -20.09 -3.17 11.55
CA HIS A 4 -20.88 -3.18 10.33
C HIS A 4 -22.35 -3.45 10.69
N LYS A 5 -23.14 -2.36 10.70
CA LYS A 5 -24.60 -2.40 10.76
C LYS A 5 -25.15 -2.38 9.35
N VAL A 6 -25.73 -3.49 8.93
CA VAL A 6 -26.77 -3.50 7.91
C VAL A 6 -27.98 -4.15 8.59
N ALA A 7 -29.05 -3.38 8.77
CA ALA A 7 -30.27 -3.89 9.38
C ALA A 7 -31.18 -4.42 8.27
N THR A 8 -31.50 -5.72 8.32
CA THR A 8 -32.40 -6.35 7.35
C THR A 8 -33.76 -6.57 8.00
N GLU A 9 -34.84 -6.29 7.26
CA GLU A 9 -36.18 -6.73 7.65
C GLU A 9 -36.46 -8.12 7.08
N GLN A 10 -36.83 -9.07 7.95
CA GLN A 10 -37.25 -10.40 7.54
C GLN A 10 -38.55 -10.77 8.28
N TYR A 11 -39.55 -11.25 7.54
CA TYR A 11 -40.86 -11.66 8.07
C TYR A 11 -41.60 -10.61 8.92
N GLY A 12 -41.42 -9.32 8.64
CA GLY A 12 -42.07 -8.23 9.39
C GLY A 12 -41.42 -7.93 10.75
N TYR A 13 -40.24 -8.49 11.02
CA TYR A 13 -39.43 -8.19 12.19
C TYR A 13 -38.15 -7.47 11.78
N ARG A 14 -37.78 -6.47 12.59
CA ARG A 14 -36.48 -5.80 12.50
C ARG A 14 -35.43 -6.72 13.11
N LEU A 15 -34.58 -7.30 12.28
CA LEU A 15 -33.44 -8.08 12.76
C LEU A 15 -32.32 -7.12 13.15
N GLU A 16 -31.89 -7.18 14.40
CA GLU A 16 -30.65 -6.56 14.84
C GLU A 16 -29.57 -7.64 14.89
N TYR A 17 -28.50 -7.45 14.13
CA TYR A 17 -27.34 -8.32 14.21
C TYR A 17 -26.66 -8.11 15.57
N ILE A 18 -26.51 -9.20 16.32
CA ILE A 18 -25.70 -9.27 17.53
C ILE A 18 -24.29 -9.69 17.11
N GLU A 19 -23.31 -8.84 17.40
CA GLU A 19 -21.90 -9.10 17.12
C GLU A 19 -21.38 -10.21 18.05
N LEU A 20 -21.06 -11.37 17.48
CA LEU A 20 -20.32 -12.40 18.19
C LEU A 20 -18.82 -12.16 17.95
N PRO A 21 -17.97 -12.20 18.98
CA PRO A 21 -16.53 -12.28 18.75
C PRO A 21 -16.24 -13.56 17.97
N GLU A 22 -15.93 -13.43 16.69
CA GLU A 22 -15.46 -14.54 15.87
C GLU A 22 -14.03 -14.91 16.28
N GLU A 23 -13.69 -16.20 16.21
CA GLU A 23 -12.34 -16.68 16.55
C GLU A 23 -11.28 -15.93 15.72
N GLU A 24 -10.48 -15.10 16.41
CA GLU A 24 -9.29 -14.47 15.84
C GLU A 24 -8.16 -15.50 15.74
N GLY A 25 -7.46 -15.55 14.60
CA GLY A 25 -6.15 -16.21 14.52
C GLY A 25 -6.04 -17.57 13.82
N GLN A 26 -7.03 -18.02 13.04
CA GLN A 26 -6.83 -19.20 12.17
C GLN A 26 -5.92 -18.90 10.96
N PHE A 27 -5.92 -17.65 10.48
CA PHE A 27 -5.10 -17.18 9.36
C PHE A 27 -4.58 -15.76 9.61
N ASP A 28 -3.45 -15.42 8.98
CA ASP A 28 -2.83 -14.10 9.12
C ASP A 28 -3.69 -12.96 8.54
N LEU A 29 -4.45 -13.24 7.47
CA LEU A 29 -5.38 -12.34 6.81
C LEU A 29 -6.56 -13.15 6.26
N THR A 30 -7.80 -12.68 6.45
CA THR A 30 -9.02 -13.30 5.93
C THR A 30 -9.94 -12.23 5.37
N LEU A 31 -10.38 -12.41 4.12
CA LEU A 31 -11.44 -11.62 3.50
C LEU A 31 -12.73 -12.44 3.49
N SER A 32 -13.75 -11.95 4.17
CA SER A 32 -15.11 -12.49 4.11
C SER A 32 -15.96 -11.56 3.24
N VAL A 33 -16.68 -12.13 2.28
CA VAL A 33 -17.55 -11.38 1.36
C VAL A 33 -18.97 -11.89 1.50
N TYR A 34 -19.90 -10.97 1.73
CA TYR A 34 -21.32 -11.23 1.89
C TYR A 34 -22.07 -10.47 0.80
N GLU A 35 -22.98 -11.14 0.12
CA GLU A 35 -23.88 -10.48 -0.83
C GLU A 35 -25.05 -9.84 -0.06
N GLU A 36 -25.27 -8.55 -0.31
CA GLU A 36 -26.44 -7.82 0.14
C GLU A 36 -27.38 -7.67 -1.05
N GLU A 37 -28.18 -8.71 -1.31
CA GLU A 37 -29.08 -8.78 -2.47
C GLU A 37 -30.05 -7.60 -2.54
N SER A 38 -30.50 -7.07 -1.39
CA SER A 38 -31.42 -5.94 -1.32
C SER A 38 -30.86 -4.64 -1.89
N GLU A 39 -29.55 -4.42 -1.73
CA GLU A 39 -28.87 -3.22 -2.24
C GLU A 39 -28.06 -3.49 -3.52
N GLY A 40 -27.94 -4.75 -3.94
CA GLY A 40 -27.10 -5.17 -5.06
C GLY A 40 -25.62 -4.88 -4.81
N ARG A 41 -25.17 -5.04 -3.56
CA ARG A 41 -23.80 -4.72 -3.12
C ARG A 41 -23.15 -5.94 -2.49
N PHE A 42 -21.81 -5.94 -2.51
CA PHE A 42 -21.02 -6.87 -1.72
C PHE A 42 -20.46 -6.16 -0.49
N HIS A 43 -20.67 -6.77 0.66
CA HIS A 43 -20.08 -6.36 1.93
C HIS A 43 -18.82 -7.17 2.18
N CYS A 44 -17.69 -6.48 2.33
CA CYS A 44 -16.37 -7.10 2.47
C CYS A 44 -15.78 -6.80 3.85
N VAL A 45 -15.37 -7.84 4.58
CA VAL A 45 -14.74 -7.75 5.90
C VAL A 45 -13.34 -8.33 5.84
N LEU A 46 -12.33 -7.50 6.15
CA LEU A 46 -10.94 -7.93 6.30
C LEU A 46 -10.60 -8.11 7.78
N LYS A 47 -10.30 -9.34 8.17
CA LYS A 47 -9.75 -9.70 9.47
C LYS A 47 -8.26 -10.00 9.34
N TYR A 48 -7.46 -9.60 10.30
CA TYR A 48 -6.00 -9.73 10.23
C TYR A 48 -5.37 -9.90 11.60
N ASN A 49 -4.21 -10.53 11.62
CA ASN A 49 -3.37 -10.63 12.81
C ASN A 49 -2.68 -9.28 13.08
N THR A 50 -2.98 -8.66 14.21
CA THR A 50 -2.42 -7.35 14.61
C THR A 50 -0.94 -7.39 14.97
N ASP A 51 -0.38 -8.58 15.25
CA ASP A 51 1.06 -8.74 15.47
C ASP A 51 1.84 -8.68 14.14
N LEU A 52 1.16 -8.91 13.01
CA LEU A 52 1.76 -8.90 11.67
C LEU A 52 1.40 -7.66 10.85
N PHE A 53 0.19 -7.12 11.04
CA PHE A 53 -0.32 -6.01 10.24
C PHE A 53 -0.80 -4.83 11.08
N ASP A 54 -0.30 -3.65 10.72
CA ASP A 54 -0.83 -2.39 11.20
C ASP A 54 -2.16 -2.04 10.52
N PRO A 55 -3.13 -1.42 11.21
CA PRO A 55 -4.41 -1.01 10.63
C PRO A 55 -4.30 -0.15 9.36
N THR A 56 -3.26 0.69 9.24
CA THR A 56 -3.04 1.51 8.04
C THR A 56 -2.67 0.66 6.83
N THR A 57 -1.91 -0.42 7.03
CA THR A 57 -1.54 -1.37 5.97
C THR A 57 -2.79 -2.07 5.43
N VAL A 58 -3.67 -2.56 6.30
CA VAL A 58 -4.87 -3.27 5.89
C VAL A 58 -5.89 -2.35 5.23
N ARG A 59 -6.01 -1.10 5.68
CA ARG A 59 -6.82 -0.08 4.98
C ARG A 59 -6.30 0.21 3.57
N ARG A 60 -4.98 0.24 3.40
CA ARG A 60 -4.37 0.43 2.08
C ARG A 60 -4.62 -0.80 1.19
N MET A 61 -4.48 -2.00 1.73
CA MET A 61 -4.84 -3.25 1.04
C MET A 61 -6.32 -3.30 0.64
N SER A 62 -7.25 -2.84 1.49
CA SER A 62 -8.67 -2.82 1.15
C SER A 62 -8.97 -1.87 -0.01
N ALA A 63 -8.33 -0.69 -0.04
CA ALA A 63 -8.44 0.23 -1.16
C ALA A 63 -7.84 -0.33 -2.46
N HIS A 64 -6.70 -1.03 -2.36
CA HIS A 64 -6.07 -1.73 -3.47
C HIS A 64 -6.96 -2.84 -4.03
N TYR A 65 -7.59 -3.62 -3.17
CA TYR A 65 -8.52 -4.67 -3.57
C TYR A 65 -9.73 -4.10 -4.32
N THR A 66 -10.35 -3.04 -3.82
CA THR A 66 -11.47 -2.37 -4.50
C THR A 66 -11.05 -1.83 -5.87
N ARG A 67 -9.87 -1.21 -5.99
CA ARG A 67 -9.36 -0.74 -7.29
C ARG A 67 -9.10 -1.88 -8.26
N LEU A 68 -8.53 -2.98 -7.80
CA LEU A 68 -8.28 -4.13 -8.63
C LEU A 68 -9.59 -4.70 -9.18
N LEU A 69 -10.64 -4.79 -8.35
CA LEU A 69 -11.97 -5.21 -8.80
C LEU A 69 -12.57 -4.22 -9.80
N ASP A 70 -12.45 -2.91 -9.55
CA ASP A 70 -12.90 -1.88 -10.48
C ASP A 70 -12.19 -2.01 -11.83
N SER A 71 -10.85 -2.10 -11.84
CA SER A 71 -10.05 -2.33 -13.04
C SER A 71 -10.46 -3.62 -13.76
N LEU A 72 -10.69 -4.71 -13.03
CA LEU A 72 -11.11 -5.99 -13.59
C LEU A 72 -12.48 -5.88 -14.28
N THR A 73 -13.44 -5.18 -13.68
CA THR A 73 -14.79 -5.03 -14.24
C THR A 73 -14.84 -4.16 -15.50
N HIS A 74 -13.86 -3.29 -15.70
CA HIS A 74 -13.75 -2.45 -16.89
C HIS A 74 -12.86 -3.03 -17.99
N ALA A 75 -12.03 -4.02 -17.66
CA ALA A 75 -11.09 -4.64 -18.59
C ALA A 75 -11.79 -5.56 -19.61
N ALA A 76 -11.15 -5.74 -20.76
CA ALA A 76 -11.60 -6.75 -21.72
C ALA A 76 -11.32 -8.17 -21.18
N PRO A 77 -12.15 -9.18 -21.47
CA PRO A 77 -11.97 -10.54 -20.97
C PRO A 77 -10.61 -11.18 -21.32
N GLU A 78 -10.00 -10.77 -22.44
CA GLU A 78 -8.72 -11.28 -22.93
C GLU A 78 -7.51 -10.51 -22.37
N GLU A 79 -7.74 -9.45 -21.61
CA GLU A 79 -6.67 -8.61 -21.09
C GLU A 79 -5.90 -9.34 -19.97
N PRO A 80 -4.54 -9.32 -19.99
CA PRO A 80 -3.77 -10.02 -18.98
C PRO A 80 -3.94 -9.37 -17.60
N VAL A 81 -4.10 -10.18 -16.55
CA VAL A 81 -4.23 -9.72 -15.15
C VAL A 81 -3.11 -8.75 -14.73
N SER A 82 -1.91 -8.88 -15.30
CA SER A 82 -0.78 -7.99 -15.02
C SER A 82 -0.96 -6.54 -15.49
N SER A 83 -1.94 -6.23 -16.34
CA SER A 83 -2.24 -4.85 -16.75
C SER A 83 -3.23 -4.16 -15.82
N LEU A 84 -3.88 -4.88 -14.91
CA LEU A 84 -4.88 -4.31 -14.03
C LEU A 84 -4.26 -3.36 -13.00
N ASP A 85 -4.88 -2.21 -12.82
CA ASP A 85 -4.41 -1.18 -11.90
C ASP A 85 -4.87 -1.48 -10.46
N MET A 86 -3.91 -1.81 -9.61
CA MET A 86 -4.14 -2.00 -8.16
C MET A 86 -3.89 -0.72 -7.34
N LEU A 87 -2.96 0.12 -7.80
CA LEU A 87 -2.52 1.33 -7.08
C LEU A 87 -3.31 2.56 -7.52
N ALA A 88 -3.47 3.53 -6.62
CA ALA A 88 -3.90 4.87 -7.05
C ALA A 88 -2.85 5.49 -7.97
N ALA A 89 -3.29 6.42 -8.82
CA ALA A 89 -2.37 7.34 -9.50
C ALA A 89 -1.40 8.01 -8.51
N HIS A 90 -1.89 8.54 -7.39
CA HIS A 90 -1.03 9.20 -6.39
C HIS A 90 -0.05 8.23 -5.70
N GLU A 91 -0.47 7.02 -5.35
CA GLU A 91 0.39 6.01 -4.72
C GLU A 91 1.48 5.54 -5.70
N ARG A 92 1.11 5.31 -6.96
CA ARG A 92 2.05 4.95 -8.03
C ARG A 92 3.06 6.07 -8.25
N GLU A 93 2.61 7.30 -8.25
CA GLU A 93 3.46 8.48 -8.42
C GLU A 93 4.44 8.67 -7.25
N GLU A 94 3.98 8.50 -6.01
CA GLU A 94 4.82 8.55 -4.80
C GLU A 94 5.91 7.48 -4.86
N LEU A 95 5.55 6.24 -5.19
CA LEU A 95 6.51 5.14 -5.33
C LEU A 95 7.54 5.42 -6.43
N VAL A 96 7.08 5.89 -7.59
CA VAL A 96 7.94 6.13 -8.76
C VAL A 96 8.82 7.36 -8.57
N ARG A 97 8.41 8.39 -7.83
CA ARG A 97 9.22 9.62 -7.68
C ARG A 97 10.02 9.66 -6.40
N GLU A 98 9.36 9.41 -5.28
CA GLU A 98 9.92 9.65 -3.95
C GLU A 98 10.67 8.44 -3.43
N THR A 99 10.05 7.25 -3.53
CA THR A 99 10.66 6.02 -3.00
C THR A 99 11.80 5.51 -3.88
N SER A 100 11.62 5.53 -5.20
CA SER A 100 12.65 5.07 -6.14
C SER A 100 13.87 6.02 -6.23
N GLY A 101 13.71 7.26 -5.78
CA GLY A 101 14.69 8.32 -5.99
C GLY A 101 14.76 8.85 -7.42
N ALA A 102 13.87 8.45 -8.33
CA ALA A 102 13.82 8.98 -9.70
C ALA A 102 13.49 10.49 -9.75
N GLY A 103 12.89 11.03 -8.69
CA GLY A 103 12.72 12.48 -8.52
C GLY A 103 13.98 13.22 -8.09
N ARG A 104 15.07 12.52 -7.72
CA ARG A 104 16.37 13.15 -7.45
C ARG A 104 17.01 13.49 -8.79
N ALA A 105 17.54 14.72 -8.90
CA ALA A 105 18.28 15.12 -10.08
C ALA A 105 19.39 14.09 -10.37
N ALA A 106 19.33 13.48 -11.55
CA ALA A 106 20.44 12.70 -12.05
C ALA A 106 21.68 13.61 -12.11
N LEU A 107 22.86 13.03 -11.93
CA LEU A 107 24.09 13.78 -12.20
C LEU A 107 24.05 14.26 -13.65
N GLU A 108 24.13 15.57 -13.84
CA GLU A 108 24.15 16.17 -15.17
C GLU A 108 25.24 15.51 -16.02
N PRO A 109 25.01 15.23 -17.31
CA PRO A 109 26.05 14.77 -18.21
C PRO A 109 27.24 15.73 -18.18
N GLY A 110 28.40 15.25 -17.73
CA GLY A 110 29.59 16.08 -17.53
C GLY A 110 29.82 16.54 -16.09
N ALA A 111 29.02 16.06 -15.12
CA ALA A 111 29.31 16.24 -13.70
C ALA A 111 30.74 15.80 -13.38
N VAL A 112 31.44 16.62 -12.59
CA VAL A 112 32.83 16.37 -12.22
C VAL A 112 32.91 15.03 -11.47
N PRO A 113 33.72 14.06 -11.93
CA PRO A 113 33.87 12.79 -11.23
C PRO A 113 34.30 13.00 -9.79
N VAL A 114 33.73 12.21 -8.86
CA VAL A 114 33.98 12.38 -7.42
C VAL A 114 35.48 12.38 -7.08
N HIS A 115 36.30 11.57 -7.74
CA HIS A 115 37.75 11.54 -7.51
C HIS A 115 38.44 12.87 -7.84
N ARG A 116 37.96 13.62 -8.84
CA ARG A 116 38.48 14.96 -9.16
C ARG A 116 38.12 15.99 -8.10
N LEU A 117 36.97 15.85 -7.46
CA LEU A 117 36.60 16.67 -6.31
C LEU A 117 37.55 16.40 -5.13
N PHE A 118 37.88 15.12 -4.87
CA PHE A 118 38.88 14.75 -3.87
C PHE A 118 40.28 15.28 -4.21
N GLU A 119 40.73 15.14 -5.46
CA GLU A 119 42.03 15.68 -5.91
C GLU A 119 42.12 17.20 -5.73
N ARG A 120 41.02 17.92 -5.97
CA ARG A 120 40.94 19.36 -5.79
C ARG A 120 40.98 19.72 -4.31
N ALA A 121 40.16 19.07 -3.48
CA ALA A 121 40.15 19.30 -2.03
C ALA A 121 41.52 19.02 -1.39
N ALA A 122 42.19 17.94 -1.82
CA ALA A 122 43.54 17.60 -1.35
C ALA A 122 44.60 18.64 -1.76
N ARG A 123 44.46 19.25 -2.95
CA ARG A 123 45.35 20.35 -3.40
C ARG A 123 45.08 21.65 -2.65
N GLU A 124 43.81 22.00 -2.44
CA GLU A 124 43.41 23.25 -1.78
C GLU A 124 43.67 23.22 -0.26
N ASN A 125 43.63 22.03 0.37
CA ASN A 125 43.74 21.91 1.83
C ASN A 125 44.58 20.70 2.25
N ALA A 126 45.84 20.66 1.79
CA ALA A 126 46.73 19.50 1.94
C ALA A 126 47.05 19.10 3.40
N SER A 127 46.92 20.02 4.36
CA SER A 127 47.22 19.78 5.78
C SER A 127 45.99 19.45 6.63
N ALA A 128 44.79 19.40 6.04
CA ALA A 128 43.58 19.06 6.78
C ALA A 128 43.52 17.55 7.07
N ASP A 129 43.08 17.19 8.27
CA ASP A 129 42.78 15.79 8.62
C ASP A 129 41.68 15.24 7.69
N ALA A 130 42.05 14.35 6.77
CA ALA A 130 41.10 13.77 5.80
C ALA A 130 40.35 12.55 6.37
N VAL A 131 41.02 11.74 7.18
CA VAL A 131 40.47 10.54 7.82
C VAL A 131 41.05 10.43 9.22
N ARG A 132 40.22 10.16 10.21
CA ARG A 132 40.64 9.84 11.58
C ARG A 132 39.99 8.53 11.99
N VAL A 133 40.81 7.59 12.46
CA VAL A 133 40.33 6.31 12.99
C VAL A 133 40.12 6.48 14.50
N PRO A 134 38.96 6.10 15.07
CA PRO A 134 38.78 6.09 16.51
C PRO A 134 39.77 5.10 17.16
N GLY A 135 40.39 5.49 18.27
CA GLY A 135 41.23 4.63 19.10
C GLY A 135 40.44 3.84 20.13
#